data_AF-A0A7S0Y2M3-F1
#
_entry.id   AF-A0A7S0Y2M3-F1
#
_cell.length_a   1.000
_cell.length_b   1.000
_cell.length_c   1.000
_cell.angle_alpha   90.00
_cell.angle_beta   90.00
_cell.angle_gamma   90.00
#
_symmetry.space_group_name_H-M   'P 1'
#
loop_
_entity.id
_entity.type
_entity.pdbx_description
1 polymer ?
#
loop_
_entity_poly.entity_id
_entity_poly.type
_entity_poly.pdbx_seq_one_letter_code
_entity_poly.pdbx_strand_id
1 'polypeptide(L)'
;EATNWAPLWRGVKNIAVGEAFFTSGGGVEMAPMSTSYALETAVQYSVSPCSVIFKIVTRSFMERGADVAFLSAFPKERECLFPPLTFLSATGRRQTVGDFTIIEVTP
;
A
#
# COMPACT_ATOMS: atom_id res chain seq x y z
N GLU A 1 -22.10 3.70 10.41
CA GLU A 1 -21.10 4.58 9.77
C GLU A 1 -19.82 3.77 9.63
N ALA A 2 -19.18 3.77 8.45
CA ALA A 2 -17.90 3.08 8.30
C ALA A 2 -16.84 3.88 9.06
N THR A 3 -16.29 3.30 10.13
CA THR A 3 -15.13 3.87 10.81
C THR A 3 -13.99 3.90 9.77
N ASN A 4 -13.63 5.09 9.28
CA ASN A 4 -12.50 5.21 8.36
C ASN A 4 -11.23 4.91 9.15
N TRP A 5 -10.67 3.72 8.96
CA TRP A 5 -9.40 3.34 9.54
C TRP A 5 -8.28 4.18 8.93
N ALA A 6 -7.24 4.44 9.73
CA ALA A 6 -6.04 5.09 9.20
C ALA A 6 -5.49 4.30 8.00
N PRO A 7 -5.12 4.98 6.90
CA PRO A 7 -4.60 4.30 5.71
C PRO A 7 -3.29 3.59 6.03
N LEU A 8 -3.01 2.52 5.29
CA LEU A 8 -1.71 1.88 5.23
C LEU A 8 -1.01 2.33 3.95
N TRP A 9 0.32 2.42 4.01
CA TRP A 9 1.13 2.94 2.92
C TRP A 9 2.14 1.89 2.47
N ARG A 10 2.28 1.72 1.16
CA ARG A 10 3.30 0.85 0.56
C ARG A 10 4.02 1.59 -0.55
N GLY A 11 5.32 1.79 -0.37
CA GLY A 11 6.20 2.31 -1.42
C GLY A 11 6.72 1.20 -2.31
N VAL A 12 6.76 1.45 -3.62
CA VAL A 12 7.29 0.51 -4.60
C VAL A 12 8.26 1.25 -5.52
N LYS A 13 9.49 0.73 -5.65
CA LYS A 13 10.54 1.30 -6.51
C LYS A 13 10.46 0.75 -7.92
N ASN A 14 10.88 1.56 -8.89
CA ASN A 14 11.10 1.14 -10.28
C ASN A 14 9.89 0.47 -10.94
N ILE A 15 8.68 0.84 -10.51
CA ILE A 15 7.43 0.32 -11.07
C ILE A 15 6.60 1.51 -11.53
N ALA A 16 6.08 1.39 -12.75
CA ALA A 16 5.00 2.23 -13.24
C ALA A 16 3.73 1.38 -13.28
N VAL A 17 2.65 1.87 -12.67
CA VAL A 17 1.35 1.20 -12.74
C VAL A 17 0.71 1.57 -14.07
N GLY A 18 0.66 0.61 -15.00
CA GLY A 18 0.03 0.78 -16.30
C GLY A 18 -1.49 0.85 -16.22
N GLU A 19 -2.13 1.35 -17.28
CA GLU A 19 -3.59 1.46 -17.38
C GLU A 19 -4.31 0.11 -17.19
N ALA A 20 -3.66 -1.01 -17.52
CA ALA A 20 -4.18 -2.35 -17.32
C ALA A 20 -4.57 -2.66 -15.85
N PHE A 21 -3.86 -2.09 -14.88
CA PHE A 21 -4.19 -2.24 -13.45
C PHE A 21 -5.55 -1.61 -13.13
N PHE A 22 -5.86 -0.47 -13.74
CA PHE A 22 -7.12 0.23 -13.55
C PHE A 22 -8.24 -0.44 -14.34
N THR A 23 -8.01 -0.83 -15.60
CA THR A 23 -9.04 -1.46 -16.43
C THR A 23 -9.42 -2.87 -15.96
N SER A 24 -8.47 -3.61 -15.37
CA SER A 24 -8.71 -4.94 -14.79
C SER A 24 -9.26 -4.88 -13.37
N GLY A 25 -9.41 -3.68 -12.81
CA GLY A 25 -9.94 -3.47 -11.46
C GLY A 25 -8.97 -3.76 -10.31
N GLY A 26 -7.68 -4.00 -10.58
CA GLY A 26 -6.66 -4.26 -9.57
C GLY A 26 -5.52 -5.19 -9.99
N GLY A 27 -4.86 -5.77 -8.98
CA GLY A 27 -3.79 -6.76 -9.14
C GLY A 27 -3.52 -7.56 -7.87
N VAL A 28 -2.83 -8.68 -7.98
CA VAL A 28 -2.48 -9.55 -6.84
C VAL A 28 -1.01 -9.33 -6.45
N GLU A 29 -0.74 -9.14 -5.16
CA GLU A 29 0.61 -9.28 -4.61
C GLU A 29 0.85 -10.74 -4.25
N MET A 30 1.82 -11.37 -4.92
CA MET A 30 2.07 -12.81 -4.80
C MET A 30 2.84 -13.16 -3.52
N ALA A 31 3.62 -12.22 -3.01
CA ALA A 31 4.39 -12.35 -1.78
C ALA A 31 3.61 -11.82 -0.57
N PRO A 32 4.06 -12.04 0.68
CA PRO A 32 3.60 -11.24 1.80
C PRO A 32 3.79 -9.74 1.48
N MET A 33 2.76 -8.94 1.74
CA MET A 33 2.75 -7.53 1.36
C MET A 33 3.00 -6.65 2.58
N SER A 34 4.22 -6.16 2.72
CA SER A 34 4.59 -5.17 3.75
C SER A 34 3.94 -3.81 3.45
N THR A 35 3.31 -3.25 4.49
CA THR A 35 2.76 -1.89 4.49
C THR A 35 3.11 -1.19 5.80
N SER A 36 3.05 0.14 5.85
CA SER A 36 3.38 0.93 7.03
C SER A 36 2.22 1.85 7.42
N TYR A 37 2.06 2.09 8.72
CA TYR A 37 1.21 3.17 9.22
C TYR A 37 1.80 4.57 8.99
N ALA A 38 3.09 4.68 8.65
CA ALA A 38 3.79 5.93 8.40
C ALA A 38 4.03 6.13 6.89
N LEU A 39 3.59 7.28 6.36
CA LEU A 39 3.78 7.61 4.95
C LEU A 39 5.27 7.80 4.63
N GLU A 40 6.03 8.34 5.57
CA GLU A 40 7.45 8.64 5.43
C GLU A 40 8.26 7.37 5.14
N THR A 41 7.91 6.26 5.82
CA THR A 41 8.50 4.95 5.56
C THR A 41 8.21 4.52 4.12
N ALA A 42 6.95 4.59 3.67
CA ALA A 42 6.59 4.24 2.29
C ALA A 42 7.31 5.13 1.25
N VAL A 43 7.51 6.41 1.53
CA VAL A 43 8.29 7.32 0.67
C VAL A 43 9.74 6.84 0.57
N GLN A 44 10.41 6.52 1.68
CA GLN A 44 11.78 5.99 1.69
C GLN A 44 11.92 4.69 0.86
N TYR A 45 10.89 3.84 0.92
CA TYR A 45 10.81 2.61 0.14
C TYR A 45 10.37 2.80 -1.31
N SER A 46 9.95 3.98 -1.76
CA SER A 46 9.59 4.23 -3.17
C SER A 46 10.62 5.05 -3.95
N VAL A 47 11.52 5.80 -3.28
CA VAL A 47 12.52 6.67 -3.93
C VAL A 47 13.26 5.95 -5.07
N SER A 48 12.91 6.33 -6.30
CA SER A 48 13.44 5.83 -7.56
C SER A 48 12.97 6.71 -8.73
N PRO A 49 13.50 6.56 -9.96
CA PRO A 49 13.05 7.35 -11.12
C PRO A 49 11.56 7.20 -11.43
N CYS A 50 10.95 6.06 -11.08
CA CYS A 50 9.51 5.82 -11.15
C CYS A 50 9.02 5.36 -9.77
N SER A 51 8.42 6.29 -9.00
CA SER A 51 8.02 6.05 -7.62
C SER A 51 6.50 5.93 -7.49
N VAL A 52 6.02 4.75 -7.09
CA VAL A 52 4.59 4.52 -6.80
C VAL A 52 4.40 4.33 -5.30
N ILE A 53 3.33 4.92 -4.78
CA ILE A 53 2.88 4.72 -3.41
C ILE A 53 1.43 4.21 -3.46
N PHE A 54 1.19 3.04 -2.92
CA PHE A 54 -0.18 2.58 -2.66
C PHE A 54 -0.66 3.13 -1.32
N LYS A 55 -1.84 3.77 -1.37
CA LYS A 55 -2.63 4.14 -0.20
C LYS A 55 -3.72 3.09 -0.03
N ILE A 56 -3.51 2.15 0.87
CA ILE A 56 -4.45 1.07 1.14
C ILE A 56 -5.49 1.56 2.15
N VAL A 57 -6.75 1.59 1.73
CA VAL A 57 -7.89 1.95 2.57
C VAL A 57 -8.70 0.70 2.92
N THR A 58 -8.94 0.50 4.22
CA THR A 58 -9.67 -0.66 4.76
C THR A 58 -10.94 -0.20 5.46
N ARG A 59 -12.04 -0.93 5.26
CA ARG A 59 -13.35 -0.65 5.86
C ARG A 59 -13.50 -1.22 7.26
N SER A 60 -12.74 -2.26 7.58
CA SER A 60 -12.77 -2.91 8.89
C SER A 60 -11.40 -3.47 9.27
N PHE A 61 -11.24 -3.86 10.53
CA PHE A 61 -10.02 -4.53 11.00
C PHE A 61 -9.79 -5.88 10.31
N MET A 62 -10.86 -6.55 9.85
CA MET A 62 -10.79 -7.86 9.18
C MET A 62 -10.09 -7.79 7.81
N GLU A 63 -10.09 -6.60 7.19
CA GLU A 63 -9.42 -6.34 5.92
C GLU A 63 -7.96 -5.91 6.11
N ARG A 64 -7.44 -5.85 7.35
CA ARG A 64 -6.06 -5.44 7.62
C ARG A 64 -5.15 -6.65 7.79
N GLY A 65 -3.89 -6.47 7.46
CA GLY A 65 -2.82 -7.40 7.82
C GLY A 65 -2.51 -7.42 9.32
N ALA A 66 -1.59 -8.29 9.70
CA ALA A 66 -1.11 -8.39 11.08
C ALA A 66 -0.17 -7.22 11.41
N ASP A 67 -0.35 -6.57 12.56
CA ASP A 67 0.69 -5.69 13.10
C ASP A 67 1.83 -6.55 13.63
N VAL A 68 3.00 -6.40 13.02
CA VAL A 68 4.20 -7.20 13.34
C VAL A 68 5.30 -6.35 13.99
N ALA A 69 5.00 -5.11 14.40
CA ALA A 69 6.00 -4.21 14.96
C ALA A 69 6.71 -4.81 16.19
N PHE A 70 5.99 -5.57 17.03
CA PHE A 70 6.56 -6.19 18.23
C PHE A 70 7.57 -7.31 17.95
N LEU A 71 7.56 -7.89 16.74
CA LEU A 71 8.48 -8.95 16.30
C LEU A 71 9.50 -8.48 15.26
N SER A 72 9.25 -7.34 14.63
CA SER A 72 10.04 -6.86 13.50
C SER A 72 11.45 -6.45 13.94
N ALA A 73 12.43 -6.70 13.07
CA ALA A 73 13.77 -6.12 13.20
C ALA A 73 13.76 -4.58 13.05
N PHE A 74 12.71 -4.03 12.44
CA PHE A 74 12.51 -2.60 12.21
C PHE A 74 11.18 -2.12 12.83
N PRO A 75 11.02 -2.18 14.17
CA PRO A 75 9.74 -1.91 14.84
C PRO A 75 9.21 -0.48 14.58
N LYS A 76 10.11 0.48 14.33
CA LYS A 76 9.76 1.88 14.04
C LYS A 76 9.10 2.06 12.67
N GLU A 77 9.22 1.10 11.77
CA GLU A 77 8.51 1.12 10.48
C GLU A 77 7.01 0.89 10.65
N ARG A 78 6.56 0.44 11.83
CA ARG A 78 5.15 0.19 12.15
C ARG A 78 4.48 -0.63 11.05
N GLU A 79 5.04 -1.81 10.81
CA GLU A 79 4.63 -2.67 9.72
C GLU A 79 3.29 -3.34 10.01
N CYS A 80 2.38 -3.24 9.04
CA CYS A 80 1.19 -4.08 8.93
C CYS A 80 1.39 -5.02 7.73
N LEU A 81 1.51 -6.31 8.01
CA LEU A 81 1.86 -7.33 7.03
C LEU A 81 0.62 -8.09 6.58
N PHE A 82 0.29 -7.97 5.30
CA PHE A 82 -0.77 -8.76 4.67
C PHE A 82 -0.24 -10.12 4.21
N PRO A 83 -1.10 -11.16 4.18
CA PRO A 83 -0.71 -12.47 3.69
C PRO A 83 -0.38 -12.44 2.18
N PRO A 84 0.34 -13.45 1.68
CA PRO A 84 0.45 -13.69 0.24
C PRO A 84 -0.91 -13.74 -0.45
N LEU A 85 -0.91 -13.44 -1.75
CA LEU A 85 -2.11 -13.44 -2.60
C LEU A 85 -3.14 -12.37 -2.22
N THR A 86 -2.72 -11.30 -1.54
CA THR A 86 -3.60 -10.15 -1.29
C THR A 86 -3.91 -9.46 -2.61
N PHE A 87 -5.18 -9.42 -2.98
CA PHE A 87 -5.65 -8.64 -4.11
C PHE A 87 -5.75 -7.16 -3.71
N LEU A 88 -5.41 -6.25 -4.60
CA LEU A 88 -5.57 -4.81 -4.42
C LEU A 88 -6.47 -4.28 -5.52
N SER A 89 -7.68 -3.89 -5.17
CA SER A 89 -8.63 -3.30 -6.11
C SER A 89 -8.41 -1.79 -6.22
N ALA A 90 -8.28 -1.30 -7.45
CA ALA A 90 -8.11 0.13 -7.72
C ALA A 90 -9.43 0.88 -7.47
N THR A 91 -9.40 1.92 -6.64
CA THR A 91 -10.58 2.78 -6.41
C THR A 91 -10.84 3.78 -7.54
N GLY A 92 -9.92 3.88 -8.50
CA GLY A 92 -9.89 4.92 -9.53
C GLY A 92 -9.28 6.25 -9.07
N ARG A 93 -9.02 6.44 -7.77
CA ARG A 93 -8.38 7.67 -7.27
C ARG A 93 -6.86 7.56 -7.37
N ARG A 94 -6.26 8.52 -8.08
CA ARG A 94 -4.81 8.68 -8.21
C ARG A 94 -4.42 10.15 -8.07
N GLN A 95 -3.24 10.40 -7.50
CA GLN A 95 -2.69 11.74 -7.32
C GLN A 95 -1.19 11.73 -7.59
N THR A 96 -0.70 12.73 -8.31
CA THR A 96 0.74 12.97 -8.47
C THR A 96 1.18 14.04 -7.49
N VAL A 97 2.23 13.76 -6.70
CA VAL A 97 2.82 14.70 -5.73
C VAL A 97 4.32 14.67 -5.92
N GLY A 98 4.89 15.72 -6.50
CA GLY A 98 6.28 15.70 -6.95
C GLY A 98 6.53 14.54 -7.91
N ASP A 99 7.53 13.71 -7.61
CA ASP A 99 7.90 12.53 -8.40
C ASP A 99 7.13 11.25 -8.01
N PHE A 100 6.20 11.34 -7.06
CA PHE A 100 5.42 10.21 -6.58
C PHE A 100 4.04 10.15 -7.22
N THR A 101 3.66 8.95 -7.67
CA THR A 101 2.27 8.65 -8.01
C THR A 101 1.62 7.86 -6.88
N ILE A 102 0.64 8.47 -6.21
CA ILE A 102 -0.15 7.86 -5.15
C ILE A 102 -1.41 7.25 -5.76
N ILE A 103 -1.66 5.97 -5.49
CA ILE A 103 -2.82 5.23 -5.98
C ILE A 103 -3.60 4.68 -4.79
N GLU A 104 -4.87 5.02 -4.69
CA GLU A 104 -5.74 4.51 -3.62
C GLU A 104 -6.36 3.17 -4.02
N VAL A 105 -6.19 2.18 -3.14
CA VAL A 105 -6.61 0.79 -3.35
C VAL A 105 -7.32 0.24 -2.12
N THR A 106 -8.19 -0.75 -2.33
CA THR A 106 -8.78 -1.58 -1.25
C THR A 106 -8.25 -3.00 -1.35
N PRO A 107 -7.86 -3.66 -0.24
CA PRO A 107 -7.50 -5.06 -0.26
C PRO A 107 -8.72 -5.99 -0.40
#